data_AF-A0A1V5VHG0-F1
#
_entry.id   AF-A0A1V5VHG0-F1
#
_cell.length_a   1.000
_cell.length_b   1.000
_cell.length_c   1.000
_cell.angle_alpha   90.00
_cell.angle_beta   90.00
_cell.angle_gamma   90.00
#
_symmetry.space_group_name_H-M   'P 1'
#
loop_
_entity.id
_entity.type
_entity.pdbx_description
1 polymer ?
#
loop_
_entity_poly.entity_id
_entity_poly.type
_entity_poly.pdbx_seq_one_letter_code
_entity_poly.pdbx_strand_id
1 'polypeptide(L)'
;MSEKKTECASGISSQSEKPLFGWYEPQYLRDICEARGGTGQLFLYYSVLAGLKPALDEWVPTDRLDRYLKVCEEHGLLTEIESVFYNETSDEVRDSIGGEFLTTTVACGAPAGSGYSGRAHIYVSKSEEALDRIKRTGWYPISINRRIVTKPQIDYMWFGEHLGYPKCCIDYFSRVNNHSLYPNTLMLPFKNTKSKPNYLCNSLVKDAYCYLYHIPCGFDCCATAELSAELRDFIQKHDRGYADYIDRHMKLNFIVFRERDIYAFDGVPEGNVLRYNISAFVDNYLYPGELLGVFANNDTLVIHEDKILVMRDGKITNTIYKTERAEWFFISFADDNTI
;
A
#
# COMPACT_ATOMS: atom_id res chain seq x y z
N MET A 1 52.30 19.18 -42.52
CA MET A 1 51.80 18.07 -41.68
C MET A 1 50.77 18.65 -40.75
N SER A 2 49.50 18.35 -40.99
CA SER A 2 48.34 18.94 -40.32
C SER A 2 47.84 17.93 -39.28
N GLU A 3 48.02 18.24 -37.99
CA GLU A 3 47.50 17.45 -36.89
C GLU A 3 45.98 17.67 -36.78
N LYS A 4 45.20 16.63 -37.13
CA LYS A 4 43.77 16.55 -36.82
C LYS A 4 43.62 16.25 -35.33
N LYS A 5 43.14 17.22 -34.55
CA LYS A 5 42.60 16.98 -33.22
C LYS A 5 41.29 16.23 -33.33
N THR A 6 41.28 15.01 -32.78
CA THR A 6 40.09 14.19 -32.60
C THR A 6 39.29 14.76 -31.42
N GLU A 7 38.16 15.39 -31.71
CA GLU A 7 37.16 15.75 -30.70
C GLU A 7 36.46 14.46 -30.24
N CYS A 8 36.69 14.06 -28.99
CA CYS A 8 35.91 13.03 -28.31
C CYS A 8 34.50 13.57 -28.03
N ALA A 9 33.56 13.21 -28.88
CA ALA A 9 32.14 13.27 -28.58
C ALA A 9 31.75 12.10 -27.67
N SER A 10 31.18 12.40 -26.51
CA SER A 10 29.92 11.84 -25.98
C SER A 10 29.90 11.95 -24.45
N GLY A 11 29.48 13.13 -23.98
CA GLY A 11 28.88 13.23 -22.66
C GLY A 11 27.56 12.46 -22.71
N ILE A 12 27.59 11.18 -22.33
CA ILE A 12 26.39 10.47 -21.90
C ILE A 12 26.00 11.14 -20.59
N SER A 13 25.12 12.14 -20.70
CA SER A 13 24.33 12.60 -19.56
C SER A 13 23.56 11.38 -19.07
N SER A 14 24.07 10.75 -18.00
CA SER A 14 23.29 9.80 -17.23
C SER A 14 22.13 10.59 -16.65
N GLN A 15 21.03 10.69 -17.39
CA GLN A 15 19.74 10.98 -16.79
C GLN A 15 19.59 9.90 -15.73
N SER A 16 19.80 10.27 -14.47
CA SER A 16 19.54 9.38 -13.34
C SER A 16 18.10 8.95 -13.50
N GLU A 17 17.89 7.69 -13.92
CA GLU A 17 16.55 7.15 -14.11
C GLU A 17 15.79 7.40 -12.80
N LYS A 18 14.66 8.08 -12.91
CA LYS A 18 13.82 8.35 -11.74
C LYS A 18 13.46 7.00 -11.12
N PRO A 19 13.53 6.85 -9.79
CA PRO A 19 13.12 5.61 -9.14
C PRO A 19 11.69 5.27 -9.53
N LEU A 20 11.39 3.97 -9.71
CA LEU A 20 10.06 3.52 -10.13
C LEU A 20 8.99 4.11 -9.23
N PHE A 21 9.15 3.97 -7.91
CA PHE A 21 8.35 4.66 -6.90
C PHE A 21 9.03 5.98 -6.49
N GLY A 22 8.82 7.02 -7.28
CA GLY A 22 9.25 8.39 -6.97
C GLY A 22 8.18 9.18 -6.22
N TRP A 23 8.55 10.37 -5.77
CA TRP A 23 7.61 11.38 -5.26
C TRP A 23 6.85 12.04 -6.42
N TYR A 24 5.52 12.06 -6.34
CA TYR A 24 4.68 12.95 -7.14
C TYR A 24 4.28 14.15 -6.28
N GLU A 25 4.47 15.37 -6.78
CA GLU A 25 3.99 16.59 -6.11
C GLU A 25 2.55 16.88 -6.56
N PRO A 26 1.55 16.65 -5.68
CA PRO A 26 0.16 16.83 -6.07
C PRO A 26 -0.18 18.30 -6.27
N GLN A 27 -1.03 18.58 -7.26
CA GLN A 27 -1.57 19.91 -7.53
C GLN A 27 -2.76 20.21 -6.61
N TYR A 28 -3.58 19.20 -6.33
CA TYR A 28 -4.72 19.29 -5.43
C TYR A 28 -4.42 18.59 -4.09
N LEU A 29 -4.84 19.19 -2.96
CA LEU A 29 -4.55 18.74 -1.59
C LEU A 29 -3.04 18.73 -1.21
N ARG A 30 -2.24 19.56 -1.89
CA ARG A 30 -0.82 19.76 -1.57
C ARG A 30 -0.59 20.14 -0.12
N ASP A 31 -1.42 21.03 0.40
CA ASP A 31 -1.41 21.49 1.79
C ASP A 31 -1.66 20.35 2.79
N ILE A 32 -2.54 19.40 2.50
CA ILE A 32 -2.73 18.17 3.30
C ILE A 32 -1.41 17.40 3.32
N CYS A 33 -0.79 17.16 2.17
CA CYS A 33 0.51 16.46 2.07
C CYS A 33 1.62 17.14 2.88
N GLU A 34 1.71 18.47 2.80
CA GLU A 34 2.69 19.25 3.55
C GLU A 34 2.44 19.19 5.06
N ALA A 35 1.17 19.32 5.48
CA ALA A 35 0.78 19.28 6.88
C ALA A 35 1.05 17.91 7.50
N ARG A 36 0.72 16.81 6.81
CA ARG A 36 1.01 15.45 7.30
C ARG A 36 2.49 15.06 7.20
N GLY A 37 3.21 15.60 6.22
CA GLY A 37 4.60 15.24 5.94
C GLY A 37 4.84 14.10 4.94
N GLY A 38 3.95 13.92 3.97
CA GLY A 38 4.07 12.87 2.96
C GLY A 38 2.88 12.79 2.00
N THR A 39 3.01 11.98 0.96
CA THR A 39 1.94 11.71 -0.04
C THR A 39 1.33 10.32 0.10
N GLY A 40 1.82 9.52 1.04
CA GLY A 40 1.27 8.20 1.33
C GLY A 40 -0.23 8.30 1.57
N GLN A 41 -0.99 7.43 0.91
CA GLN A 41 -2.44 7.33 1.04
C GLN A 41 -3.24 8.60 0.69
N LEU A 42 -2.66 9.55 -0.05
CA LEU A 42 -3.36 10.78 -0.44
C LEU A 42 -4.71 10.51 -1.15
N PHE A 43 -4.81 9.43 -1.93
CA PHE A 43 -6.04 9.00 -2.58
C PHE A 43 -7.22 8.75 -1.60
N LEU A 44 -6.96 8.48 -0.33
CA LEU A 44 -8.03 8.34 0.68
C LEU A 44 -8.77 9.66 0.90
N TYR A 45 -8.06 10.79 0.91
CA TYR A 45 -8.68 12.12 1.02
C TYR A 45 -9.55 12.42 -0.19
N TYR A 46 -9.07 12.10 -1.40
CA TYR A 46 -9.88 12.19 -2.61
C TYR A 46 -11.15 11.33 -2.48
N SER A 47 -11.06 10.13 -1.93
CA SER A 47 -12.22 9.24 -1.78
C SER A 47 -13.27 9.75 -0.78
N VAL A 48 -12.85 10.37 0.33
CA VAL A 48 -13.76 11.02 1.27
C VAL A 48 -14.37 12.29 0.65
N LEU A 49 -13.57 13.09 -0.04
CA LEU A 49 -14.03 14.32 -0.72
C LEU A 49 -15.05 14.02 -1.83
N ALA A 50 -14.82 12.94 -2.57
CA ALA A 50 -15.73 12.40 -3.59
C ALA A 50 -17.02 11.79 -3.01
N GLY A 51 -17.07 11.53 -1.70
CA GLY A 51 -18.20 10.84 -1.06
C GLY A 51 -18.25 9.34 -1.31
N LEU A 52 -17.15 8.76 -1.80
CA LEU A 52 -17.01 7.33 -2.07
C LEU A 52 -16.71 6.54 -0.79
N LYS A 53 -15.99 7.14 0.16
CA LYS A 53 -15.75 6.58 1.48
C LYS A 53 -16.38 7.46 2.56
N PRO A 54 -17.08 6.88 3.56
CA PRO A 54 -17.65 7.66 4.65
C PRO A 54 -16.58 8.30 5.54
N ALA A 55 -15.48 7.59 5.76
CA ALA A 55 -14.36 8.03 6.57
C ALA A 55 -13.05 7.39 6.10
N LEU A 56 -11.93 7.91 6.59
CA LEU A 56 -10.61 7.29 6.55
C LEU A 56 -9.98 7.32 7.95
N ASP A 57 -9.02 6.43 8.18
CA ASP A 57 -8.12 6.44 9.33
C ASP A 57 -6.73 6.96 8.91
N GLU A 58 -6.08 7.72 9.79
CA GLU A 58 -4.83 8.43 9.49
C GLU A 58 -3.86 8.45 10.67
N TRP A 59 -2.57 8.52 10.36
CA TRP A 59 -1.47 8.57 11.32
C TRP A 59 -0.60 9.82 11.14
N VAL A 60 -0.79 10.83 11.99
CA VAL A 60 -0.11 12.13 11.89
C VAL A 60 0.89 12.31 13.03
N PRO A 61 2.15 12.71 12.74
CA PRO A 61 3.09 13.10 13.79
C PRO A 61 2.50 14.17 14.73
N THR A 62 2.64 13.98 16.04
CA THR A 62 2.03 14.88 17.04
C THR A 62 2.54 16.33 16.93
N ASP A 63 3.77 16.53 16.45
CA ASP A 63 4.37 17.85 16.21
C ASP A 63 3.78 18.58 14.99
N ARG A 64 2.97 17.88 14.17
CA ARG A 64 2.29 18.42 12.99
C ARG A 64 0.77 18.51 13.14
N LEU A 65 0.24 17.98 14.24
CA LEU A 65 -1.18 17.76 14.45
C LEU A 65 -2.01 19.04 14.27
N ASP A 66 -1.65 20.13 14.96
CA ASP A 66 -2.41 21.39 14.89
C ASP A 66 -2.51 21.95 13.47
N ARG A 67 -1.39 21.90 12.72
CA ARG A 67 -1.38 22.32 11.31
C ARG A 67 -2.28 21.43 10.47
N TYR A 68 -2.20 20.12 10.67
CA TYR A 68 -2.99 19.14 9.94
C TYR A 68 -4.50 19.30 10.18
N LEU A 69 -4.94 19.47 11.43
CA LEU A 69 -6.35 19.67 11.77
C LEU A 69 -6.91 20.93 11.10
N LYS A 70 -6.14 22.03 11.14
CA LYS A 70 -6.52 23.27 10.46
C LYS A 70 -6.69 23.10 8.95
N VAL A 71 -5.77 22.41 8.29
CA VAL A 71 -5.88 22.15 6.85
C VAL A 71 -7.08 21.26 6.55
N CYS A 72 -7.38 20.25 7.38
CA CYS A 72 -8.61 19.45 7.21
C CYS A 72 -9.87 20.33 7.28
N GLU A 73 -9.95 21.24 8.24
CA GLU A 73 -11.06 22.19 8.36
C GLU A 73 -11.20 23.09 7.12
N GLU A 74 -10.09 23.57 6.56
CA GLU A 74 -10.06 24.39 5.33
C GLU A 74 -10.64 23.63 4.11
N HIS A 75 -10.54 22.29 4.08
CA HIS A 75 -11.15 21.42 3.07
C HIS A 75 -12.56 20.93 3.43
N GLY A 76 -13.15 21.43 4.53
CA GLY A 76 -14.47 21.00 5.00
C GLY A 76 -14.49 19.56 5.52
N LEU A 77 -13.34 19.08 6.01
CA LEU A 77 -13.20 17.77 6.63
C LEU A 77 -13.26 17.90 8.15
N LEU A 78 -14.06 17.04 8.76
CA LEU A 78 -14.15 16.86 10.20
C LEU A 78 -13.11 15.82 10.63
N THR A 79 -12.51 16.05 11.80
CA THR A 79 -11.45 15.20 12.35
C THR A 79 -11.76 14.81 13.78
N GLU A 80 -11.49 13.56 14.15
CA GLU A 80 -11.59 13.06 15.52
C GLU A 80 -10.30 12.33 15.90
N ILE A 81 -9.61 12.81 16.93
CA ILE A 81 -8.40 12.15 17.43
C ILE A 81 -8.81 11.01 18.35
N GLU A 82 -8.46 9.78 18.00
CA GLU A 82 -8.75 8.62 18.84
C GLU A 82 -7.71 8.46 19.95
N SER A 83 -6.43 8.47 19.57
CA SER A 83 -5.32 8.15 20.47
C SER A 83 -3.99 8.72 19.95
N VAL A 84 -2.98 8.69 20.82
CA VAL A 84 -1.59 9.00 20.47
C VAL A 84 -0.73 7.78 20.75
N PHE A 85 -0.08 7.26 19.72
CA PHE A 85 0.83 6.12 19.83
C PHE A 85 2.27 6.59 20.05
N TYR A 86 2.90 6.05 21.08
CA TYR A 86 4.28 6.31 21.47
C TYR A 86 4.94 4.95 21.74
N ASN A 87 6.12 4.69 21.19
CA ASN A 87 6.77 3.36 21.17
C ASN A 87 6.03 2.31 20.30
N GLU A 88 6.04 2.54 18.98
CA GLU A 88 5.80 1.47 18.00
C GLU A 88 6.90 0.41 18.18
N THR A 89 6.54 -0.89 18.17
CA THR A 89 7.46 -2.05 18.26
C THR A 89 8.15 -2.37 19.60
N SER A 90 7.52 -2.16 20.77
CA SER A 90 8.13 -2.64 22.02
C SER A 90 7.99 -4.17 22.18
N ASP A 91 9.10 -4.87 22.43
CA ASP A 91 9.10 -6.29 22.83
C ASP A 91 8.19 -6.53 24.04
N GLU A 92 8.06 -5.52 24.91
CA GLU A 92 7.16 -5.54 26.07
C GLU A 92 5.67 -5.72 25.70
N VAL A 93 5.21 -5.17 24.56
CA VAL A 93 3.83 -5.37 24.11
C VAL A 93 3.66 -6.78 23.54
N ARG A 94 4.68 -7.31 22.85
CA ARG A 94 4.68 -8.70 22.37
C ARG A 94 4.66 -9.71 23.52
N ASP A 95 5.30 -9.39 24.64
CA ASP A 95 5.33 -10.18 25.87
C ASP A 95 4.06 -10.04 26.73
N SER A 96 3.04 -9.30 26.27
CA SER A 96 1.75 -9.21 26.96
C SER A 96 0.99 -10.53 26.88
N ILE A 97 0.15 -10.82 27.88
CA ILE A 97 -0.76 -11.98 27.86
C ILE A 97 -1.71 -11.83 26.68
N GLY A 98 -1.70 -12.80 25.76
CA GLY A 98 -2.45 -12.73 24.50
C GLY A 98 -1.70 -12.03 23.36
N GLY A 99 -0.39 -11.77 23.50
CA GLY A 99 0.45 -11.17 22.46
C GLY A 99 0.43 -11.95 21.13
N GLU A 100 0.16 -13.26 21.18
CA GLU A 100 -0.05 -14.13 20.02
C GLU A 100 -1.28 -13.76 19.16
N PHE A 101 -2.21 -12.95 19.69
CA PHE A 101 -3.38 -12.44 18.97
C PHE A 101 -3.16 -11.07 18.32
N LEU A 102 -1.97 -10.48 18.46
CA LEU A 102 -1.60 -9.26 17.75
C LEU A 102 -1.41 -9.55 16.26
N THR A 103 -2.05 -8.79 15.39
CA THR A 103 -2.07 -9.04 13.94
C THR A 103 -0.98 -8.27 13.20
N THR A 104 -1.05 -6.93 13.17
CA THR A 104 -0.24 -6.10 12.27
C THR A 104 0.41 -4.90 12.94
N THR A 105 -0.30 -4.17 13.81
CA THR A 105 0.24 -3.01 14.54
C THR A 105 0.43 -3.35 16.02
N VAL A 106 1.67 -3.22 16.49
CA VAL A 106 2.04 -3.43 17.90
C VAL A 106 2.60 -2.12 18.43
N ALA A 107 1.80 -1.40 19.21
CA ALA A 107 2.18 -0.08 19.73
C ALA A 107 1.57 0.18 21.10
N CYS A 108 2.23 1.02 21.90
CA CYS A 108 1.64 1.62 23.09
C CYS A 108 0.89 2.90 22.69
N GLY A 109 -0.27 3.13 23.29
CA GLY A 109 -1.10 4.30 23.02
C GLY A 109 -1.53 5.02 24.30
N ALA A 110 -1.73 6.33 24.22
CA ALA A 110 -2.31 7.17 25.26
C ALA A 110 -3.57 7.88 24.73
N PRO A 111 -4.50 8.31 25.61
CA PRO A 111 -5.64 9.12 25.20
C PRO A 111 -5.23 10.39 24.47
N ALA A 112 -6.09 10.90 23.59
CA ALA A 112 -5.92 12.21 22.97
C ALA A 112 -5.71 13.30 24.05
N GLY A 113 -4.80 14.25 23.81
CA GLY A 113 -4.49 15.34 24.74
C GLY A 113 -3.59 15.01 25.93
N SER A 114 -3.07 13.78 25.99
CA SER A 114 -2.15 13.33 27.06
C SER A 114 -0.72 13.91 27.00
N GLY A 115 -0.39 14.68 25.97
CA GLY A 115 0.91 15.35 25.82
C GLY A 115 2.07 14.44 25.40
N TYR A 116 1.81 13.17 25.05
CA TYR A 116 2.84 12.27 24.51
C TYR A 116 3.28 12.69 23.10
N SER A 117 4.56 12.49 22.81
CA SER A 117 5.10 12.61 21.46
C SER A 117 5.03 11.27 20.73
N GLY A 118 4.68 11.30 19.44
CA GLY A 118 4.56 10.11 18.62
C GLY A 118 3.68 10.34 17.40
N ARG A 119 2.76 9.42 17.13
CA ARG A 119 1.77 9.53 16.04
C ARG A 119 0.35 9.55 16.60
N ALA A 120 -0.40 10.59 16.30
CA ALA A 120 -1.83 10.65 16.57
C ALA A 120 -2.57 9.81 15.53
N HIS A 121 -3.47 8.94 16.00
CA HIS A 121 -4.44 8.25 15.17
C HIS A 121 -5.72 9.06 15.08
N ILE A 122 -6.14 9.35 13.85
CA ILE A 122 -7.19 10.34 13.57
C ILE A 122 -8.17 9.74 12.56
N TYR A 123 -9.46 9.86 12.84
CA TYR A 123 -10.50 9.62 11.84
C TYR A 123 -10.84 10.92 11.12
N VAL A 124 -11.02 10.85 9.80
CA VAL A 124 -11.36 12.00 8.96
C VAL A 124 -12.60 11.69 8.12
N SER A 125 -13.52 12.64 8.01
CA SER A 125 -14.82 12.45 7.33
C SER A 125 -15.46 13.79 6.95
N LYS A 126 -16.47 13.77 6.07
CA LYS A 126 -17.35 14.93 5.81
C LYS A 126 -18.63 14.93 6.65
N SER A 127 -18.82 13.92 7.48
CA SER A 127 -20.05 13.67 8.25
C SER A 127 -19.74 13.33 9.71
N GLU A 128 -20.36 14.08 10.61
CA GLU A 128 -20.34 13.82 12.06
C GLU A 128 -20.87 12.41 12.38
N GLU A 129 -21.91 11.98 11.67
CA GLU A 129 -22.51 10.65 11.85
C GLU A 129 -21.52 9.54 11.46
N ALA A 130 -20.76 9.72 10.38
CA ALA A 130 -19.73 8.76 9.98
C ALA A 130 -18.57 8.73 10.99
N LEU A 131 -18.15 9.88 11.54
CA LEU A 131 -17.14 9.94 12.61
C LEU A 131 -17.61 9.22 13.88
N ASP A 132 -18.84 9.47 14.32
CA ASP A 132 -19.40 8.81 15.51
C ASP A 132 -19.47 7.29 15.33
N ARG A 133 -19.89 6.82 14.13
CA ARG A 133 -19.91 5.40 13.79
C ARG A 133 -18.52 4.77 13.83
N ILE A 134 -17.56 5.32 13.09
CA ILE A 134 -16.23 4.71 12.97
C ILE A 134 -15.49 4.67 14.31
N LYS A 135 -15.61 5.74 15.12
CA LYS A 135 -15.04 5.83 16.47
C LYS A 135 -15.55 4.70 17.38
N ARG A 136 -16.86 4.41 17.34
CA ARG A 136 -17.46 3.33 18.16
C ARG A 136 -16.96 1.95 17.75
N THR A 137 -16.63 1.78 16.47
CA THR A 137 -16.11 0.54 15.92
C THR A 137 -14.58 0.46 15.89
N GLY A 138 -13.87 1.45 16.47
CA GLY A 138 -12.43 1.68 16.24
C GLY A 138 -11.52 0.45 16.35
N TRP A 139 -10.39 0.53 15.65
CA TRP A 139 -9.46 -0.57 15.34
C TRP A 139 -8.28 -0.69 16.34
N TYR A 140 -7.88 -1.94 16.56
CA TYR A 140 -6.66 -2.55 17.14
C TYR A 140 -6.92 -3.32 18.43
N PRO A 141 -6.37 -4.56 18.55
CA PRO A 141 -6.17 -5.17 19.85
C PRO A 141 -5.31 -4.25 20.72
N ILE A 142 -5.79 -3.87 21.90
CA ILE A 142 -5.09 -2.93 22.79
C ILE A 142 -4.44 -3.73 23.92
N SER A 143 -3.15 -3.50 24.19
CA SER A 143 -2.55 -3.99 25.44
C SER A 143 -2.97 -3.09 26.59
N ILE A 144 -3.81 -3.61 27.49
CA ILE A 144 -4.24 -2.93 28.73
C ILE A 144 -3.70 -3.73 29.90
N ASN A 145 -2.82 -3.14 30.71
CA ASN A 145 -2.18 -3.80 31.86
C ASN A 145 -1.51 -5.14 31.48
N ARG A 146 -0.74 -5.16 30.39
CA ARG A 146 -0.05 -6.34 29.83
C ARG A 146 -1.02 -7.47 29.42
N ARG A 147 -2.24 -7.13 29.01
CA ARG A 147 -3.22 -8.06 28.45
C ARG A 147 -3.77 -7.51 27.14
N ILE A 148 -3.80 -8.34 26.11
CA ILE A 148 -4.39 -7.97 24.84
C ILE A 148 -5.91 -8.07 24.94
N VAL A 149 -6.57 -6.93 24.73
CA VAL A 149 -8.01 -6.82 24.62
C VAL A 149 -8.36 -6.73 23.15
N THR A 150 -8.90 -7.82 22.60
CA THR A 150 -9.49 -7.82 21.26
C THR A 150 -10.95 -7.42 21.36
N LYS A 151 -11.42 -6.56 20.45
CA LYS A 151 -12.85 -6.32 20.26
C LYS A 151 -13.36 -7.39 19.28
N PRO A 152 -14.08 -8.44 19.73
CA PRO A 152 -14.47 -9.53 18.84
C PRO A 152 -15.35 -9.01 17.69
N GLN A 153 -15.01 -9.39 16.45
CA GLN A 153 -15.76 -9.12 15.20
C GLN A 153 -15.90 -7.64 14.77
N ILE A 154 -15.46 -6.69 15.59
CA ILE A 154 -15.54 -5.26 15.30
C ILE A 154 -14.55 -4.84 14.20
N ASP A 155 -13.33 -5.37 14.24
CA ASP A 155 -12.22 -4.98 13.35
C ASP A 155 -12.47 -5.26 11.86
N TYR A 156 -13.35 -6.21 11.51
CA TYR A 156 -13.43 -6.70 10.12
C TYR A 156 -14.74 -6.37 9.42
N MET A 157 -15.85 -6.50 10.13
CA MET A 157 -17.17 -6.32 9.52
C MET A 157 -17.59 -4.87 9.58
N TRP A 158 -17.76 -4.36 10.80
CA TRP A 158 -18.29 -3.01 11.01
C TRP A 158 -17.29 -1.93 10.66
N PHE A 159 -16.02 -2.13 10.99
CA PHE A 159 -14.98 -1.16 10.67
C PHE A 159 -14.78 -1.03 9.15
N GLY A 160 -14.69 -2.16 8.43
CA GLY A 160 -14.63 -2.17 6.97
C GLY A 160 -15.87 -1.55 6.32
N GLU A 161 -17.06 -1.78 6.87
CA GLU A 161 -18.30 -1.13 6.42
C GLU A 161 -18.26 0.39 6.62
N HIS A 162 -17.81 0.87 7.79
CA HIS A 162 -17.72 2.30 8.08
C HIS A 162 -16.61 3.02 7.31
N LEU A 163 -15.59 2.29 6.87
CA LEU A 163 -14.61 2.78 5.89
C LEU A 163 -15.12 2.70 4.44
N GLY A 164 -16.30 2.14 4.18
CA GLY A 164 -16.87 2.06 2.84
C GLY A 164 -16.27 0.96 1.96
N TYR A 165 -15.78 -0.14 2.54
CA TYR A 165 -15.29 -1.27 1.76
C TYR A 165 -16.45 -2.03 1.11
N PRO A 166 -16.27 -2.61 -0.09
CA PRO A 166 -17.32 -3.40 -0.72
C PRO A 166 -17.75 -4.60 0.14
N LYS A 167 -19.07 -4.84 0.25
CA LYS A 167 -19.62 -5.92 1.07
C LYS A 167 -19.02 -7.30 0.75
N CYS A 168 -18.79 -7.62 -0.52
CA CYS A 168 -18.17 -8.90 -0.90
C CYS A 168 -16.74 -9.05 -0.37
N CYS A 169 -16.00 -7.95 -0.25
CA CYS A 169 -14.64 -7.93 0.30
C CYS A 169 -14.67 -8.11 1.82
N ILE A 170 -15.59 -7.41 2.51
CA ILE A 170 -15.84 -7.57 3.95
C ILE A 170 -16.22 -9.03 4.27
N ASP A 171 -17.21 -9.58 3.54
CA ASP A 171 -17.70 -10.93 3.74
C ASP A 171 -16.60 -11.97 3.46
N TYR A 172 -15.73 -11.74 2.48
CA TYR A 172 -14.59 -12.61 2.20
C TYR A 172 -13.55 -12.54 3.32
N PHE A 173 -13.10 -11.32 3.66
CA PHE A 173 -12.04 -11.09 4.63
C PHE A 173 -12.43 -11.56 6.04
N SER A 174 -13.69 -11.40 6.44
CA SER A 174 -14.18 -11.90 7.74
C SER A 174 -14.07 -13.43 7.90
N ARG A 175 -13.98 -14.19 6.79
CA ARG A 175 -13.81 -15.66 6.81
C ARG A 175 -12.35 -16.09 6.79
N VAL A 176 -11.47 -15.29 6.20
CA VAL A 176 -10.10 -15.70 5.89
C VAL A 176 -9.01 -14.90 6.59
N ASN A 177 -9.37 -13.82 7.29
CA ASN A 177 -8.42 -12.99 8.00
C ASN A 177 -7.94 -13.63 9.30
N ASN A 178 -7.02 -14.59 9.15
CA ASN A 178 -6.33 -15.23 10.26
C ASN A 178 -4.82 -15.20 9.98
N HIS A 179 -4.14 -14.17 10.47
CA HIS A 179 -2.70 -13.97 10.26
C HIS A 179 -1.85 -15.12 10.81
N SER A 180 -2.33 -15.86 11.81
CA SER A 180 -1.65 -17.04 12.35
C SER A 180 -1.70 -18.25 11.39
N LEU A 181 -2.75 -18.35 10.58
CA LEU A 181 -2.92 -19.41 9.57
C LEU A 181 -2.41 -19.00 8.18
N TYR A 182 -2.50 -17.71 7.86
CA TYR A 182 -2.20 -17.16 6.55
C TYR A 182 -1.18 -16.02 6.67
N PRO A 183 0.13 -16.34 6.72
CA PRO A 183 1.18 -15.32 6.85
C PRO A 183 1.25 -14.38 5.65
N ASN A 184 0.71 -14.79 4.50
CA ASN A 184 0.55 -13.96 3.30
C ASN A 184 -0.95 -13.78 2.99
N THR A 185 -1.57 -12.79 3.62
CA THR A 185 -2.99 -12.42 3.40
C THR A 185 -3.29 -12.06 1.94
N LEU A 186 -2.30 -11.59 1.18
CA LEU A 186 -2.42 -11.26 -0.25
C LEU A 186 -2.43 -12.50 -1.16
N MET A 187 -2.00 -13.67 -0.68
CA MET A 187 -2.13 -14.93 -1.41
C MET A 187 -3.60 -15.36 -1.57
N LEU A 188 -4.45 -14.98 -0.62
CA LEU A 188 -5.86 -15.36 -0.59
C LEU A 188 -6.65 -14.75 -1.76
N PRO A 189 -6.63 -13.41 -2.00
CA PRO A 189 -7.25 -12.84 -3.18
C PRO A 189 -6.61 -13.34 -4.48
N PHE A 190 -5.30 -13.62 -4.50
CA PHE A 190 -4.66 -14.22 -5.67
C PHE A 190 -5.30 -15.57 -6.03
N LYS A 191 -5.40 -16.50 -5.06
CA LYS A 191 -6.06 -17.81 -5.25
C LYS A 191 -7.56 -17.69 -5.57
N ASN A 192 -8.20 -16.63 -5.10
CA ASN A 192 -9.62 -16.39 -5.37
C ASN A 192 -9.90 -15.71 -6.71
N THR A 193 -8.90 -15.14 -7.37
CA THR A 193 -9.02 -14.53 -8.71
C THR A 193 -9.35 -15.62 -9.74
N LYS A 194 -10.41 -15.45 -10.54
CA LYS A 194 -10.90 -16.45 -11.51
C LYS A 194 -10.74 -16.03 -12.96
N SER A 195 -10.51 -14.75 -13.19
CA SER A 195 -10.35 -14.15 -14.51
C SER A 195 -9.06 -13.31 -14.58
N LYS A 196 -8.85 -12.57 -15.67
CA LYS A 196 -7.68 -11.68 -15.78
C LYS A 196 -7.74 -10.65 -14.64
N PRO A 197 -6.66 -10.49 -13.85
CA PRO A 197 -6.59 -9.44 -12.85
C PRO A 197 -6.90 -8.07 -13.44
N ASN A 198 -7.67 -7.27 -12.73
CA ASN A 198 -7.95 -5.89 -13.06
C ASN A 198 -7.00 -4.98 -12.26
N TYR A 199 -6.28 -4.09 -12.93
CA TYR A 199 -5.35 -3.18 -12.26
C TYR A 199 -6.06 -2.27 -11.26
N LEU A 200 -7.35 -1.95 -11.46
CA LEU A 200 -8.16 -1.20 -10.50
C LEU A 200 -8.43 -1.96 -9.20
N CYS A 201 -8.14 -3.25 -9.14
CA CYS A 201 -8.17 -4.07 -7.92
C CYS A 201 -6.77 -4.26 -7.30
N ASN A 202 -5.72 -3.64 -7.85
CA ASN A 202 -4.36 -3.83 -7.36
C ASN A 202 -4.12 -3.12 -6.01
N SER A 203 -4.24 -3.87 -4.91
CA SER A 203 -3.95 -3.41 -3.54
C SER A 203 -2.48 -3.51 -3.13
N LEU A 204 -1.58 -3.97 -4.02
CA LEU A 204 -0.18 -4.26 -3.66
C LEU A 204 0.64 -2.99 -3.39
N VAL A 205 0.15 -1.84 -3.85
CA VAL A 205 0.77 -0.52 -3.72
C VAL A 205 -0.06 0.42 -2.83
N LYS A 206 -0.92 -0.13 -1.96
CA LYS A 206 -1.93 0.61 -1.16
C LYS A 206 -1.38 1.73 -0.27
N ASP A 207 -0.12 1.64 0.18
CA ASP A 207 0.50 2.69 1.01
C ASP A 207 1.22 3.77 0.20
N ALA A 208 1.29 3.62 -1.13
CA ALA A 208 1.92 4.58 -2.04
C ALA A 208 0.87 5.16 -3.00
N TYR A 209 0.66 4.52 -4.14
CA TYR A 209 -0.13 5.02 -5.27
C TYR A 209 -1.18 3.99 -5.67
N CYS A 210 -2.39 4.12 -5.14
CA CYS A 210 -3.48 3.17 -5.34
C CYS A 210 -4.83 3.90 -5.41
N TYR A 211 -5.88 3.23 -5.88
CA TYR A 211 -7.27 3.71 -5.83
C TYR A 211 -8.11 2.99 -4.76
N LEU A 212 -7.48 2.18 -3.91
CA LEU A 212 -8.16 1.49 -2.83
C LEU A 212 -7.23 1.25 -1.64
N TYR A 213 -7.83 1.11 -0.46
CA TYR A 213 -7.10 0.87 0.79
C TYR A 213 -7.70 -0.31 1.55
N HIS A 214 -7.98 -1.40 0.83
CA HIS A 214 -8.47 -2.67 1.38
C HIS A 214 -7.86 -3.83 0.59
N ILE A 215 -7.95 -5.05 1.12
CA ILE A 215 -7.63 -6.25 0.33
C ILE A 215 -8.92 -6.67 -0.39
N PRO A 216 -8.97 -6.69 -1.73
CA PRO A 216 -10.18 -7.10 -2.43
C PRO A 216 -10.46 -8.59 -2.19
N CYS A 217 -11.69 -9.07 -2.41
CA CYS A 217 -11.96 -10.51 -2.33
C CYS A 217 -11.24 -11.31 -3.44
N GLY A 218 -10.79 -10.65 -4.50
CA GLY A 218 -9.99 -11.18 -5.61
C GLY A 218 -9.46 -10.03 -6.46
N PHE A 219 -8.38 -10.23 -7.21
CA PHE A 219 -7.81 -9.19 -8.06
C PHE A 219 -8.66 -8.92 -9.33
N ASP A 220 -9.81 -9.58 -9.47
CA ASP A 220 -10.84 -9.37 -10.49
C ASP A 220 -12.20 -8.94 -9.89
N CYS A 221 -12.21 -8.44 -8.65
CA CYS A 221 -13.42 -8.02 -7.94
C CYS A 221 -14.16 -6.85 -8.63
N CYS A 222 -15.35 -7.08 -9.18
CA CYS A 222 -16.13 -6.03 -9.87
C CYS A 222 -16.44 -4.82 -8.98
N ALA A 223 -16.91 -5.04 -7.75
CA ALA A 223 -17.26 -3.95 -6.85
C ALA A 223 -16.06 -3.09 -6.42
N THR A 224 -14.86 -3.68 -6.34
CA THR A 224 -13.63 -2.91 -6.11
C THR A 224 -13.25 -2.13 -7.35
N ALA A 225 -13.31 -2.76 -8.53
CA ALA A 225 -13.00 -2.08 -9.79
C ALA A 225 -13.93 -0.89 -10.06
N GLU A 226 -15.23 -1.01 -9.78
CA GLU A 226 -16.22 0.08 -9.90
C GLU A 226 -15.87 1.24 -8.96
N LEU A 227 -15.68 0.96 -7.66
CA LEU A 227 -15.30 1.98 -6.66
C LEU A 227 -13.99 2.70 -7.05
N SER A 228 -12.98 1.94 -7.50
CA SER A 228 -11.69 2.49 -7.91
C SER A 228 -11.77 3.26 -9.23
N ALA A 229 -12.64 2.87 -10.17
CA ALA A 229 -12.89 3.65 -11.39
C ALA A 229 -13.54 5.00 -11.06
N GLU A 230 -14.54 5.02 -10.18
CA GLU A 230 -15.18 6.27 -9.73
C GLU A 230 -14.17 7.20 -9.03
N LEU A 231 -13.31 6.65 -8.17
CA LEU A 231 -12.25 7.44 -7.54
C LEU A 231 -11.26 7.96 -8.58
N ARG A 232 -10.83 7.10 -9.50
CA ARG A 232 -9.91 7.49 -10.59
C ARG A 232 -10.47 8.66 -11.38
N ASP A 233 -11.74 8.62 -11.77
CA ASP A 233 -12.38 9.70 -12.53
C ASP A 233 -12.44 11.01 -11.72
N PHE A 234 -12.72 10.92 -10.41
CA PHE A 234 -12.69 12.06 -9.51
C PHE A 234 -11.28 12.67 -9.39
N ILE A 235 -10.25 11.83 -9.20
CA ILE A 235 -8.85 12.29 -9.17
C ILE A 235 -8.49 12.91 -10.52
N GLN A 236 -8.81 12.26 -11.64
CA GLN A 236 -8.46 12.75 -12.97
C GLN A 236 -9.03 14.14 -13.27
N LYS A 237 -10.21 14.46 -12.70
CA LYS A 237 -10.82 15.80 -12.81
C LYS A 237 -10.08 16.89 -12.02
N HIS A 238 -9.47 16.55 -10.89
CA HIS A 238 -8.87 17.53 -9.97
C HIS A 238 -7.33 17.57 -10.06
N ASP A 239 -6.72 16.43 -10.35
CA ASP A 239 -5.28 16.22 -10.47
C ASP A 239 -4.99 15.07 -11.45
N ARG A 240 -5.10 15.39 -12.75
CA ARG A 240 -4.84 14.42 -13.82
C ARG A 240 -3.46 13.80 -13.73
N GLY A 241 -2.45 14.59 -13.38
CA GLY A 241 -1.09 14.07 -13.28
C GLY A 241 -0.95 13.05 -12.15
N TYR A 242 -1.64 13.24 -11.03
CA TYR A 242 -1.69 12.24 -9.96
C TYR A 242 -2.41 10.95 -10.40
N ALA A 243 -3.54 11.07 -11.11
CA ALA A 243 -4.25 9.91 -11.65
C ALA A 243 -3.37 9.12 -12.63
N ASP A 244 -2.75 9.79 -13.60
CA ASP A 244 -1.84 9.16 -14.57
C ASP A 244 -0.63 8.49 -13.85
N TYR A 245 -0.17 9.10 -12.76
CA TYR A 245 0.88 8.53 -11.92
C TYR A 245 0.41 7.26 -11.20
N ILE A 246 -0.78 7.23 -10.59
CA ILE A 246 -1.34 6.02 -9.97
C ILE A 246 -1.55 4.91 -11.01
N ASP A 247 -2.17 5.22 -12.16
CA ASP A 247 -2.41 4.27 -13.25
C ASP A 247 -1.12 3.55 -13.67
N ARG A 248 -0.01 4.30 -13.84
CA ARG A 248 1.30 3.72 -14.17
C ARG A 248 1.73 2.65 -13.16
N HIS A 249 1.60 2.93 -11.85
CA HIS A 249 2.09 2.02 -10.80
C HIS A 249 1.17 0.82 -10.60
N MET A 250 -0.15 1.00 -10.72
CA MET A 250 -1.11 -0.07 -10.55
C MET A 250 -1.05 -1.11 -11.68
N LYS A 251 -0.51 -0.74 -12.85
CA LYS A 251 -0.33 -1.62 -14.03
C LYS A 251 1.00 -2.38 -14.08
N LEU A 252 1.85 -2.27 -13.05
CA LEU A 252 3.12 -3.00 -13.02
C LEU A 252 2.93 -4.51 -12.83
N ASN A 253 4.03 -5.25 -12.92
CA ASN A 253 4.09 -6.67 -12.56
C ASN A 253 4.67 -6.82 -11.17
N PHE A 254 4.24 -7.83 -10.43
CA PHE A 254 4.62 -7.99 -9.03
C PHE A 254 5.02 -9.42 -8.70
N ILE A 255 6.09 -9.57 -7.91
CA ILE A 255 6.37 -10.77 -7.12
C ILE A 255 6.06 -10.45 -5.66
N VAL A 256 5.20 -11.25 -5.06
CA VAL A 256 4.71 -11.06 -3.68
C VAL A 256 5.11 -12.26 -2.83
N PHE A 257 5.98 -12.04 -1.85
CA PHE A 257 6.37 -13.07 -0.88
C PHE A 257 5.48 -13.02 0.38
N ARG A 258 5.04 -11.82 0.78
CA ARG A 258 4.14 -11.53 1.92
C ARG A 258 3.62 -10.10 1.79
N GLU A 259 2.72 -9.69 2.69
CA GLU A 259 2.00 -8.40 2.60
C GLU A 259 2.89 -7.16 2.42
N ARG A 260 4.15 -7.24 2.88
CA ARG A 260 5.11 -6.13 2.94
C ARG A 260 6.45 -6.46 2.25
N ASP A 261 6.53 -7.60 1.55
CA ASP A 261 7.73 -8.06 0.83
C ASP A 261 7.34 -8.26 -0.64
N ILE A 262 7.25 -7.14 -1.33
CA ILE A 262 6.67 -7.01 -2.67
C ILE A 262 7.68 -6.30 -3.57
N TYR A 263 7.94 -6.91 -4.72
CA TYR A 263 8.82 -6.37 -5.76
C TYR A 263 7.99 -6.06 -7.00
N ALA A 264 8.14 -4.86 -7.52
CA ALA A 264 7.48 -4.40 -8.75
C ALA A 264 8.47 -4.34 -9.91
N PHE A 265 7.98 -4.60 -11.12
CA PHE A 265 8.78 -4.68 -12.34
C PHE A 265 8.09 -3.94 -13.49
N ASP A 266 8.86 -3.08 -14.15
CA ASP A 266 8.45 -2.37 -15.37
C ASP A 266 8.84 -3.20 -16.61
N GLY A 267 7.85 -3.83 -17.23
CA GLY A 267 8.01 -4.77 -18.35
C GLY A 267 6.68 -5.43 -18.74
N VAL A 268 6.68 -6.22 -19.81
CA VAL A 268 5.50 -6.98 -20.26
C VAL A 268 5.85 -8.47 -20.24
N PRO A 269 5.06 -9.32 -19.57
CA PRO A 269 5.31 -10.75 -19.55
C PRO A 269 4.89 -11.41 -20.88
N GLU A 270 5.74 -12.27 -21.41
CA GLU A 270 5.46 -13.16 -22.54
C GLU A 270 5.40 -14.60 -22.04
N GLY A 271 4.20 -15.11 -21.83
CA GLY A 271 3.98 -16.42 -21.20
C GLY A 271 4.52 -16.42 -19.78
N ASN A 272 5.58 -17.18 -19.51
CA ASN A 272 6.20 -17.28 -18.19
C ASN A 272 7.52 -16.50 -18.07
N VAL A 273 7.85 -15.68 -19.07
CA VAL A 273 9.07 -14.87 -19.11
C VAL A 273 8.70 -13.40 -18.94
N LEU A 274 9.30 -12.71 -17.99
CA LEU A 274 9.19 -11.27 -17.83
C LEU A 274 10.55 -10.63 -18.08
N ARG A 275 10.67 -9.87 -19.17
CA ARG A 275 11.79 -8.95 -19.40
C ARG A 275 11.45 -7.61 -18.80
N TYR A 276 12.37 -7.02 -18.05
CA TYR A 276 12.14 -5.77 -17.35
C TYR A 276 13.38 -4.87 -17.40
N ASN A 277 13.14 -3.56 -17.39
CA ASN A 277 14.22 -2.56 -17.36
C ASN A 277 14.49 -2.08 -15.94
N ILE A 278 13.42 -1.95 -15.14
CA ILE A 278 13.47 -1.39 -13.80
C ILE A 278 12.75 -2.35 -12.85
N SER A 279 13.36 -2.58 -11.70
CA SER A 279 12.73 -3.25 -10.56
C SER A 279 12.74 -2.33 -9.35
N ALA A 280 11.72 -2.41 -8.50
CA ALA A 280 11.70 -1.69 -7.24
C ALA A 280 11.07 -2.49 -6.11
N PHE A 281 11.48 -2.19 -4.89
CA PHE A 281 10.83 -2.70 -3.68
C PHE A 281 9.70 -1.74 -3.29
N VAL A 282 8.50 -2.27 -3.03
CA VAL A 282 7.30 -1.44 -2.83
C VAL A 282 7.26 -0.81 -1.44
N ASP A 283 7.66 -1.53 -0.39
CA ASP A 283 7.58 -1.08 1.00
C ASP A 283 8.96 -0.73 1.56
N ASN A 284 9.30 0.54 1.70
CA ASN A 284 10.59 0.95 2.25
C ASN A 284 10.58 1.22 3.76
N TYR A 285 9.51 0.84 4.47
CA TYR A 285 9.32 1.19 5.88
C TYR A 285 9.82 0.09 6.84
N LEU A 286 9.34 -1.15 6.68
CA LEU A 286 9.62 -2.22 7.66
C LEU A 286 10.59 -3.31 7.18
N TYR A 287 10.82 -3.42 5.87
CA TYR A 287 11.59 -4.51 5.29
C TYR A 287 12.80 -3.98 4.50
N PRO A 288 13.94 -4.70 4.53
CA PRO A 288 15.14 -4.25 3.83
C PRO A 288 15.13 -4.57 2.32
N GLY A 289 14.13 -5.30 1.83
CA GLY A 289 14.05 -5.72 0.42
C GLY A 289 15.24 -6.59 0.02
N GLU A 290 15.45 -7.73 0.69
CA GLU A 290 16.64 -8.58 0.55
C GLU A 290 16.97 -8.98 -0.90
N LEU A 291 15.95 -9.09 -1.76
CA LEU A 291 16.12 -9.47 -3.17
C LEU A 291 16.23 -8.27 -4.12
N LEU A 292 16.15 -7.03 -3.64
CA LEU A 292 16.18 -5.84 -4.49
C LEU A 292 17.49 -5.77 -5.28
N GLY A 293 18.63 -6.05 -4.65
CA GLY A 293 19.93 -6.11 -5.33
C GLY A 293 20.02 -7.24 -6.35
N VAL A 294 19.35 -8.37 -6.11
CA VAL A 294 19.27 -9.48 -7.09
C VAL A 294 18.49 -9.02 -8.31
N PHE A 295 17.32 -8.44 -8.13
CA PHE A 295 16.48 -8.00 -9.24
C PHE A 295 17.09 -6.82 -10.02
N ALA A 296 17.67 -5.83 -9.33
CA ALA A 296 18.24 -4.64 -9.97
C ALA A 296 19.48 -4.91 -10.86
N ASN A 297 20.19 -6.03 -10.62
CA ASN A 297 21.37 -6.42 -11.41
C ASN A 297 21.04 -7.40 -12.54
N ASN A 298 19.76 -7.66 -12.80
CA ASN A 298 19.25 -8.62 -13.77
C ASN A 298 18.20 -7.96 -14.67
N ASP A 299 17.81 -8.64 -15.75
CA ASP A 299 16.91 -8.09 -16.77
C ASP A 299 15.73 -9.00 -17.12
N THR A 300 15.76 -10.26 -16.64
CA THR A 300 14.77 -11.26 -17.02
C THR A 300 14.42 -12.16 -15.83
N LEU A 301 13.13 -12.43 -15.68
CA LEU A 301 12.59 -13.47 -14.81
C LEU A 301 11.97 -14.57 -15.67
N VAL A 302 12.27 -15.83 -15.35
CA VAL A 302 11.52 -16.99 -15.86
C VAL A 302 10.79 -17.63 -14.69
N ILE A 303 9.47 -17.54 -14.73
CA ILE A 303 8.58 -17.90 -13.63
C ILE A 303 8.13 -19.34 -13.86
N HIS A 304 8.33 -20.19 -12.88
CA HIS A 304 7.78 -21.55 -12.81
C HIS A 304 6.87 -21.66 -11.59
N GLU A 305 6.16 -22.78 -11.45
CA GLU A 305 5.26 -23.00 -10.31
C GLU A 305 6.02 -23.07 -8.97
N ASP A 306 7.22 -23.64 -8.99
CA ASP A 306 8.04 -23.96 -7.82
C ASP A 306 9.29 -23.09 -7.67
N LYS A 307 9.64 -22.28 -8.68
CA LYS A 307 10.84 -21.44 -8.67
C LYS A 307 10.78 -20.25 -9.63
N ILE A 308 11.67 -19.29 -9.42
CA ILE A 308 11.94 -18.17 -10.31
C ILE A 308 13.41 -18.25 -10.71
N LEU A 309 13.68 -18.28 -12.01
CA LEU A 309 15.03 -18.11 -12.53
C LEU A 309 15.24 -16.61 -12.79
N VAL A 310 16.28 -16.05 -12.19
CA VAL A 310 16.68 -14.65 -12.42
C VAL A 310 17.88 -14.66 -13.36
N MET A 311 17.80 -13.88 -14.43
CA MET A 311 18.77 -13.92 -15.51
C MET A 311 19.26 -12.53 -15.91
N ARG A 312 20.50 -12.50 -16.40
CA ARG A 312 21.15 -11.35 -17.03
C ARG A 312 21.72 -11.78 -18.37
N ASP A 313 21.38 -11.07 -19.45
CA ASP A 313 21.91 -11.34 -20.79
C ASP A 313 21.78 -12.82 -21.19
N GLY A 314 20.66 -13.45 -20.84
CA GLY A 314 20.37 -14.86 -21.12
C GLY A 314 21.06 -15.89 -20.23
N LYS A 315 21.80 -15.48 -19.18
CA LYS A 315 22.45 -16.38 -18.22
C LYS A 315 21.75 -16.34 -16.88
N ILE A 316 21.52 -17.50 -16.27
CA ILE A 316 20.96 -17.61 -14.91
C ILE A 316 22.00 -17.11 -13.91
N THR A 317 21.64 -16.12 -13.10
CA THR A 317 22.47 -15.62 -11.99
C THR A 317 21.97 -16.13 -10.64
N ASN A 318 20.65 -16.27 -10.49
CA ASN A 318 20.01 -16.70 -9.24
C ASN A 318 18.83 -17.63 -9.52
N THR A 319 18.49 -18.45 -8.53
CA THR A 319 17.25 -19.23 -8.51
C THR A 319 16.59 -19.05 -7.16
N ILE A 320 15.33 -18.63 -7.17
CA ILE A 320 14.51 -18.42 -5.97
C ILE A 320 13.49 -19.54 -5.92
N TYR A 321 13.55 -20.40 -4.91
CA TYR A 321 12.64 -21.53 -4.77
C TYR A 321 11.43 -21.15 -3.92
N LYS A 322 10.26 -21.68 -4.30
CA LYS A 322 9.07 -21.69 -3.45
C LYS A 322 9.30 -22.69 -2.31
N THR A 323 8.97 -22.29 -1.09
CA THR A 323 9.05 -23.17 0.08
C THR A 323 7.72 -23.16 0.82
N GLU A 324 7.46 -24.19 1.63
CA GLU A 324 6.25 -24.24 2.48
C GLU A 324 6.13 -23.01 3.41
N ARG A 325 7.26 -22.41 3.79
CA ARG A 325 7.32 -21.24 4.68
C ARG A 325 7.34 -19.90 3.95
N ALA A 326 7.57 -19.90 2.65
CA ALA A 326 7.67 -18.69 1.83
C ALA A 326 6.92 -18.92 0.52
N GLU A 327 5.58 -19.05 0.64
CA GLU A 327 4.70 -19.12 -0.51
C GLU A 327 4.67 -17.74 -1.19
N TRP A 328 5.18 -17.68 -2.43
CA TRP A 328 5.12 -16.49 -3.26
C TRP A 328 4.20 -16.70 -4.47
N PHE A 329 3.77 -15.59 -5.05
CA PHE A 329 3.06 -15.56 -6.32
C PHE A 329 3.57 -14.43 -7.22
N PHE A 330 3.41 -14.65 -8.53
CA PHE A 330 3.58 -13.62 -9.55
C PHE A 330 2.20 -13.18 -10.04
N ILE A 331 2.00 -11.88 -10.20
CA ILE A 331 0.80 -11.32 -10.80
C ILE A 331 1.17 -10.16 -11.73
N SER A 332 0.54 -10.13 -12.91
CA SER A 332 0.68 -9.04 -13.86
C SER A 332 -0.62 -8.26 -13.96
N PHE A 333 -0.52 -6.94 -13.89
CA PHE A 333 -1.60 -6.00 -14.19
C PHE A 333 -1.33 -5.19 -15.46
N ALA A 334 -0.26 -5.52 -16.19
CA ALA A 334 0.06 -4.87 -17.45
C ALA A 334 -1.01 -5.23 -18.49
N ASP A 335 -1.50 -4.24 -19.22
CA ASP A 335 -2.36 -4.52 -20.36
C ASP A 335 -1.49 -5.11 -21.49
N ASP A 336 -2.03 -6.08 -22.25
CA ASP A 336 -1.31 -6.74 -23.35
C ASP A 336 -0.94 -5.76 -24.49
N ASN A 337 -1.42 -4.51 -24.41
CA ASN A 337 -1.33 -3.47 -25.44
C ASN A 337 -0.63 -2.17 -24.97
N THR A 338 -0.02 -2.11 -23.78
CA THR A 338 0.59 -0.85 -23.31
C THR A 338 1.98 -1.03 -22.68
N ILE A 339 3.01 -0.61 -23.41
CA ILE A 339 4.00 0.38 -22.93
C ILE A 339 4.10 1.46 -23.99
#